data_AF-A0A537WX57-F1
#
_entry.id   AF-A0A537WX57-F1
#
_cell.length_a   1.000
_cell.length_b   1.000
_cell.length_c   1.000
_cell.angle_alpha   90.00
_cell.angle_beta   90.00
_cell.angle_gamma   90.00
#
_symmetry.space_group_name_H-M   'P 1'
#
loop_
_entity.id
_entity.type
_entity.pdbx_description
1 polymer ?
#
loop_
_entity_poly.entity_id
_entity_poly.type
_entity_poly.pdbx_seq_one_letter_code
_entity_poly.pdbx_strand_id
1 'polypeptide(L)'
;MPGARDPVSGQRAGAVARLCARRRDAVPALVLGVGRDEARTDARRGLRGRDPRRGRREGDLRARGPRSDPRGRRLGVARALGSRPCHPVARKTPRLKLHPIVVILLDGVADRAHDELGGKTGVEAARTPNLDRLCASGSCGVIYAVGPGRAPSSEVAHWSMLGYRPDEFPGRAVFEALGRGQDVSAEHVFAYAALRPAERSDDGWWLTGRPHPVDDAGEAERLVNSCDGIEIDGLTFSLRHVWRGEAVLRISGGADERVTDSDAFFRARHPLLRPQALVPEAERTARAAEKWTREVMRRLEGERFNVITLKWWGRPRDVPTFEQRHGLRGTFAAESAFLRGLACAIALEAIEAAETDDPARDLLDRVELARARLDAGDTFVFVHQKSADAAGHTKDPRRKQEMLETMDAALGDLPTDRAIVCVTGDHATPAFPEVIHSGDPVPFVVAGPGVRADRVREFGESTCADGILGHLRGPDMMPVLLNAADRPLFLGSRPTPFDGADGYPSILEPLV
;
A
#
# COMPACT_ATOMS: atom_id res chain seq x y z
N MET A 1 -29.67 -52.63 46.60
CA MET A 1 -29.48 -53.87 45.81
C MET A 1 -28.32 -53.62 44.85
N PRO A 2 -27.39 -54.58 44.71
CA PRO A 2 -25.98 -54.34 45.06
C PRO A 2 -24.96 -54.72 43.96
N GLY A 3 -23.67 -54.52 44.26
CA GLY A 3 -22.53 -55.16 43.58
C GLY A 3 -21.42 -54.17 43.21
N ALA A 4 -20.49 -53.73 44.07
CA ALA A 4 -19.49 -54.42 44.90
C ALA A 4 -18.20 -54.85 44.16
N ARG A 5 -17.05 -54.41 44.73
CA ARG A 5 -15.70 -55.03 44.81
C ARG A 5 -14.53 -54.42 44.00
N ASP A 6 -13.89 -53.43 44.64
CA ASP A 6 -12.45 -53.26 44.99
C ASP A 6 -11.54 -54.54 45.01
N PRO A 7 -10.20 -54.43 45.24
CA PRO A 7 -9.15 -53.51 44.74
C PRO A 7 -7.78 -54.25 44.51
N VAL A 8 -6.67 -53.51 44.37
CA VAL A 8 -5.31 -53.75 44.97
C VAL A 8 -4.09 -53.46 44.03
N SER A 9 -3.45 -52.33 44.34
CA SER A 9 -2.02 -52.01 44.52
C SER A 9 -0.91 -52.32 43.50
N GLY A 10 -0.04 -51.33 43.30
CA GLY A 10 1.36 -51.48 42.91
C GLY A 10 2.14 -50.15 42.96
N GLN A 11 2.88 -49.93 44.05
CA GLN A 11 3.71 -48.75 44.36
C GLN A 11 4.98 -48.61 43.48
N ARG A 12 5.44 -47.36 43.31
CA ARG A 12 6.83 -46.83 43.58
C ARG A 12 6.96 -45.43 42.93
N ALA A 13 7.08 -44.31 43.64
CA ALA A 13 8.14 -43.80 44.53
C ALA A 13 9.28 -43.03 43.80
N GLY A 14 9.43 -41.75 44.18
CA GLY A 14 10.67 -40.94 44.10
C GLY A 14 10.72 -39.94 42.94
N ALA A 15 11.09 -38.66 43.09
CA ALA A 15 11.60 -37.91 44.22
C ALA A 15 11.45 -36.40 43.97
N VAL A 16 11.49 -35.66 45.08
CA VAL A 16 11.42 -34.20 45.21
C VAL A 16 12.81 -33.59 44.96
N ALA A 17 12.86 -32.40 44.34
CA ALA A 17 13.92 -31.43 44.61
C ALA A 17 13.38 -29.99 44.50
N ARG A 18 13.23 -29.34 45.65
CA ARG A 18 13.12 -27.88 45.81
C ARG A 18 14.54 -27.31 45.87
N LEU A 19 14.76 -26.12 45.30
CA LEU A 19 15.65 -25.14 45.93
C LEU A 19 15.26 -23.71 45.55
N CYS A 20 15.23 -22.84 46.55
CA CYS A 20 14.81 -21.45 46.50
C CYS A 20 15.90 -20.49 45.98
N ALA A 21 15.41 -19.45 45.28
CA ALA A 21 15.78 -18.03 45.33
C ALA A 21 17.26 -17.57 45.28
N ARG A 22 17.56 -16.67 44.32
CA ARG A 22 18.23 -15.38 44.58
C ARG A 22 18.05 -14.40 43.40
N ARG A 23 18.11 -13.11 43.76
CA ARG A 23 17.73 -11.88 43.04
C ARG A 23 18.80 -11.39 42.04
N ARG A 24 18.31 -10.52 41.12
CA ARG A 24 18.93 -9.35 40.45
C ARG A 24 20.15 -9.62 39.56
N ASP A 25 20.05 -9.27 38.27
CA ASP A 25 20.66 -8.03 37.76
C ASP A 25 20.15 -7.68 36.37
N ALA A 26 20.07 -6.37 36.12
CA ALA A 26 19.62 -5.73 34.91
C ALA A 26 20.69 -5.80 33.80
N VAL A 27 20.25 -5.87 32.54
CA VAL A 27 21.11 -5.57 31.38
C VAL A 27 20.31 -4.65 30.42
N PRO A 28 20.88 -3.51 29.98
CA PRO A 28 20.13 -2.48 29.27
C PRO A 28 20.08 -2.69 27.75
N ALA A 29 19.06 -2.07 27.16
CA ALA A 29 18.82 -1.96 25.73
C ALA A 29 19.97 -1.23 25.01
N LEU A 30 20.44 -1.80 23.91
CA LEU A 30 21.42 -1.17 23.02
C LEU A 30 20.67 -0.52 21.84
N VAL A 31 20.68 0.81 21.85
CA VAL A 31 20.30 1.71 20.75
C VAL A 31 21.41 1.66 19.70
N LEU A 32 21.07 1.38 18.44
CA LEU A 32 21.97 1.61 17.31
C LEU A 32 21.41 2.73 16.44
N GLY A 33 21.87 3.95 16.71
CA GLY A 33 21.88 5.03 15.75
C GLY A 33 23.08 4.86 14.82
N VAL A 34 22.84 4.85 13.51
CA VAL A 34 23.90 4.83 12.50
C VAL A 34 24.02 6.25 11.93
N GLY A 35 25.04 6.96 12.42
CA GLY A 35 25.57 8.16 11.80
C GLY A 35 26.53 7.81 10.65
N ARG A 36 26.52 8.67 9.65
CA ARG A 36 27.49 8.75 8.55
C ARG A 36 28.89 9.03 9.10
N ASP A 37 29.93 8.39 8.55
CA ASP A 37 30.97 9.09 7.79
C ASP A 37 32.09 8.17 7.28
N GLU A 38 32.68 8.65 6.19
CA GLU A 38 33.81 8.12 5.42
C GLU A 38 35.11 8.02 6.25
N ALA A 39 35.95 7.02 5.97
CA ALA A 39 37.37 7.22 5.67
C ALA A 39 38.13 5.89 5.46
N ARG A 40 39.03 5.96 4.48
CA ARG A 40 40.05 4.97 4.09
C ARG A 40 41.01 4.65 5.25
N THR A 41 41.48 3.41 5.33
CA THR A 41 42.92 3.11 5.54
C THR A 41 43.29 1.70 5.10
N ASP A 42 44.42 1.67 4.40
CA ASP A 42 45.20 0.52 3.93
C ASP A 42 45.92 -0.17 5.09
N ALA A 43 45.98 -1.51 5.11
CA ALA A 43 47.06 -2.29 5.74
C ALA A 43 46.97 -3.78 5.37
N ARG A 44 47.83 -4.21 4.43
CA ARG A 44 48.17 -5.62 4.20
C ARG A 44 49.45 -6.01 4.96
N ARG A 45 49.44 -7.18 5.59
CA ARG A 45 50.58 -8.14 5.76
C ARG A 45 49.94 -9.53 5.92
N GLY A 46 50.01 -10.44 4.94
CA GLY A 46 51.11 -11.39 4.70
C GLY A 46 50.69 -12.77 5.28
N LEU A 47 50.85 -13.96 4.69
CA LEU A 47 51.67 -14.58 3.65
C LEU A 47 50.93 -15.88 3.25
N ARG A 48 50.91 -16.40 2.02
CA ARG A 48 51.84 -17.33 1.33
C ARG A 48 51.01 -17.83 0.13
N GLY A 49 51.43 -18.04 -1.11
CA GLY A 49 52.72 -18.20 -1.74
C GLY A 49 52.49 -19.21 -2.87
N ARG A 50 52.72 -18.83 -4.14
CA ARG A 50 53.06 -19.71 -5.29
C ARG A 50 53.18 -18.84 -6.56
N ASP A 51 54.40 -18.66 -7.01
CA ASP A 51 54.80 -18.41 -8.41
C ASP A 51 56.08 -19.24 -8.61
N PRO A 52 56.33 -19.83 -9.80
CA PRO A 52 57.13 -19.07 -10.77
C PRO A 52 56.78 -19.28 -12.26
N ARG A 53 56.77 -18.13 -12.97
CA ARG A 53 57.55 -17.82 -14.19
C ARG A 53 57.00 -18.19 -15.57
N ARG A 54 56.83 -17.14 -16.39
CA ARG A 54 57.53 -16.81 -17.68
C ARG A 54 56.72 -15.69 -18.34
N GLY A 55 57.23 -14.57 -18.86
CA GLY A 55 58.56 -14.00 -19.04
C GLY A 55 58.34 -12.65 -19.77
N ARG A 56 59.05 -11.60 -19.34
CA ARG A 56 59.01 -10.24 -19.89
C ARG A 56 59.48 -10.17 -21.35
N ARG A 57 59.03 -9.13 -22.07
CA ARG A 57 59.90 -8.18 -22.80
C ARG A 57 59.15 -6.88 -23.12
N GLU A 58 59.63 -5.79 -22.51
CA GLU A 58 59.41 -4.40 -22.94
C GLU A 58 60.59 -3.96 -23.83
N GLY A 59 60.30 -3.03 -24.73
CA GLY A 59 61.20 -2.25 -25.59
C GLY A 59 60.34 -1.61 -26.68
N ASP A 60 60.45 -0.35 -27.08
CA ASP A 60 61.45 0.68 -26.85
C ASP A 60 60.81 2.03 -27.26
N LEU A 61 61.19 3.12 -26.58
CA LEU A 61 60.71 4.49 -26.84
C LEU A 61 61.46 5.10 -28.02
N ARG A 62 60.77 5.60 -29.08
CA ARG A 62 61.34 6.65 -29.96
C ARG A 62 60.29 7.66 -30.46
N ALA A 63 60.56 8.91 -30.10
CA ALA A 63 59.93 10.14 -30.57
C ALA A 63 60.14 10.37 -32.08
N ARG A 64 59.13 10.98 -32.73
CA ARG A 64 59.28 11.68 -34.02
C ARG A 64 58.41 12.94 -34.03
N GLY A 65 59.08 14.10 -34.16
CA GLY A 65 58.45 15.41 -34.33
C GLY A 65 57.89 15.66 -35.74
N PRO A 66 57.17 16.77 -35.95
CA PRO A 66 56.43 17.03 -37.17
C PRO A 66 57.35 17.59 -38.27
N ARG A 67 57.17 17.09 -39.51
CA ARG A 67 57.80 17.62 -40.72
C ARG A 67 56.90 18.66 -41.38
N SER A 68 57.49 19.81 -41.68
CA SER A 68 56.99 20.91 -42.49
C SER A 68 57.08 20.62 -43.99
N ASP A 69 56.05 21.00 -44.76
CA ASP A 69 56.14 21.25 -46.22
C ASP A 69 55.57 22.65 -46.51
N PRO A 70 56.32 23.57 -47.19
CA PRO A 70 55.90 24.94 -47.42
C PRO A 70 55.33 25.13 -48.83
N ARG A 71 54.05 25.54 -48.94
CA ARG A 71 53.55 26.21 -50.16
C ARG A 71 52.66 27.38 -49.79
N GLY A 72 53.20 28.57 -49.97
CA GLY A 72 52.51 29.83 -49.72
C GLY A 72 51.34 30.05 -50.68
N ARG A 73 50.24 30.56 -50.13
CA ARG A 73 49.25 31.35 -50.87
C ARG A 73 48.81 32.54 -50.03
N ARG A 74 48.86 33.70 -50.67
CA ARG A 74 48.55 35.03 -50.16
C ARG A 74 47.13 35.10 -49.59
N LEU A 75 46.99 35.65 -48.39
CA LEU A 75 45.69 36.05 -47.82
C LEU A 75 45.14 37.23 -48.63
N GLY A 76 44.12 36.95 -49.45
CA GLY A 76 43.27 37.96 -50.06
C GLY A 76 42.22 38.43 -49.06
N VAL A 77 42.06 39.75 -48.98
CA VAL A 77 41.04 40.45 -48.20
C VAL A 77 39.65 39.98 -48.64
N ALA A 78 38.92 39.31 -47.75
CA ALA A 78 37.55 38.87 -48.02
C ALA A 78 36.60 40.08 -47.90
N ARG A 79 35.95 40.41 -49.02
CA ARG A 79 34.83 41.36 -49.11
C ARG A 79 33.67 40.89 -48.24
N ALA A 80 33.08 41.82 -47.50
CA ALA A 80 31.84 41.64 -46.75
C ALA A 80 30.70 41.19 -47.69
N LEU A 81 30.18 39.99 -47.46
CA LEU A 81 28.91 39.53 -48.01
C LEU A 81 27.79 40.03 -47.10
N GLY A 82 26.82 40.72 -47.69
CA GLY A 82 25.72 41.38 -47.00
C GLY A 82 24.94 40.43 -46.08
N SER A 83 24.81 40.85 -44.82
CA SER A 83 23.92 40.25 -43.84
C SER A 83 22.46 40.41 -44.29
N ARG A 84 21.85 39.32 -44.75
CA ARG A 84 20.39 39.22 -44.77
C ARG A 84 19.92 39.20 -43.31
N PRO A 85 18.99 40.06 -42.88
CA PRO A 85 18.42 39.95 -41.55
C PRO A 85 17.68 38.62 -41.46
N CYS A 86 18.24 37.68 -40.69
CA CYS A 86 17.55 36.48 -40.29
C CYS A 86 16.51 36.91 -39.26
N HIS A 87 15.28 37.20 -39.71
CA HIS A 87 14.17 37.37 -38.79
C HIS A 87 13.98 36.05 -38.04
N PRO A 88 14.13 36.00 -36.71
CA PRO A 88 13.76 34.81 -35.96
C PRO A 88 12.25 34.67 -36.09
N VAL A 89 11.81 33.77 -36.96
CA VAL A 89 10.44 33.26 -36.91
C VAL A 89 10.34 32.59 -35.55
N ALA A 90 9.68 33.26 -34.60
CA ALA A 90 9.29 32.67 -33.33
C ALA A 90 8.35 31.49 -33.65
N ARG A 91 8.93 30.32 -33.91
CA ARG A 91 8.18 29.07 -33.88
C ARG A 91 7.68 28.97 -32.45
N LYS A 92 6.37 29.18 -32.26
CA LYS A 92 5.71 28.82 -31.00
C LYS A 92 6.04 27.35 -30.78
N THR A 93 6.94 27.07 -29.84
CA THR A 93 7.18 25.70 -29.40
C THR A 93 5.82 25.18 -28.95
N PRO A 94 5.28 24.11 -29.55
CA PRO A 94 4.02 23.56 -29.10
C PRO A 94 4.16 23.25 -27.61
N ARG A 95 3.18 23.66 -26.81
CA ARG A 95 3.13 23.26 -25.40
C ARG A 95 3.20 21.74 -25.37
N LEU A 96 4.05 21.19 -24.50
CA LEU A 96 4.20 19.74 -24.31
C LEU A 96 2.80 19.13 -24.10
N LYS A 97 2.45 18.09 -24.85
CA LYS A 97 1.18 17.40 -24.67
C LYS A 97 1.31 16.48 -23.47
N LEU A 98 0.83 16.93 -22.32
CA LEU A 98 0.78 16.11 -21.11
C LEU A 98 -0.38 15.13 -21.22
N HIS A 99 -0.14 13.88 -20.84
CA HIS A 99 -1.18 12.86 -20.82
C HIS A 99 -1.83 12.78 -19.43
N PRO A 100 -3.15 12.56 -19.35
CA PRO A 100 -3.79 12.16 -18.10
C PRO A 100 -3.46 10.69 -17.80
N ILE A 101 -3.64 10.29 -16.54
CA ILE A 101 -3.37 8.95 -16.05
C ILE A 101 -4.68 8.30 -15.58
N VAL A 102 -4.91 7.05 -15.97
CA VAL A 102 -6.00 6.21 -15.47
C VAL A 102 -5.39 4.98 -14.81
N VAL A 103 -5.76 4.70 -13.56
CA VAL A 103 -5.37 3.49 -12.85
C VAL A 103 -6.62 2.65 -12.61
N ILE A 104 -6.60 1.41 -13.09
CA ILE A 104 -7.60 0.39 -12.79
C ILE A 104 -6.94 -0.60 -11.84
N LEU A 105 -7.39 -0.57 -10.60
CA LEU A 105 -6.88 -1.45 -9.56
C LEU A 105 -7.84 -2.61 -9.32
N LEU A 106 -7.35 -3.82 -9.54
CA LEU A 106 -8.03 -5.08 -9.23
C LEU A 106 -7.56 -5.55 -7.84
N ASP A 107 -8.37 -5.32 -6.80
CA ASP A 107 -8.04 -5.63 -5.39
C ASP A 107 -7.65 -7.11 -5.25
N GLY A 108 -6.56 -7.39 -4.54
CA GLY A 108 -6.16 -8.76 -4.23
C GLY A 108 -5.90 -9.67 -5.44
N VAL A 109 -5.66 -9.12 -6.63
CA VAL A 109 -5.64 -9.88 -7.91
C VAL A 109 -4.61 -11.02 -7.94
N ALA A 110 -3.42 -10.82 -7.37
CA ALA A 110 -2.36 -11.81 -7.44
C ALA A 110 -2.63 -13.04 -6.56
N ASP A 111 -2.11 -14.18 -6.98
CA ASP A 111 -2.34 -15.47 -6.36
C ASP A 111 -1.03 -16.28 -6.29
N ARG A 112 -1.12 -17.54 -5.85
CA ARG A 112 -0.05 -18.53 -5.87
C ARG A 112 -0.38 -19.60 -6.90
N ALA A 113 0.64 -20.39 -7.25
CA ALA A 113 0.45 -21.54 -8.13
C ALA A 113 -0.41 -22.62 -7.46
N HIS A 114 -1.30 -23.23 -8.25
CA HIS A 114 -2.19 -24.31 -7.82
C HIS A 114 -2.04 -25.55 -8.70
N ASP A 115 -1.92 -26.72 -8.07
CA ASP A 115 -1.77 -28.00 -8.80
C ASP A 115 -2.95 -28.27 -9.73
N GLU A 116 -4.17 -27.95 -9.31
CA GLU A 116 -5.40 -28.13 -10.11
C GLU A 116 -5.51 -27.21 -11.34
N LEU A 117 -4.66 -26.18 -11.39
CA LEU A 117 -4.48 -25.29 -12.55
C LEU A 117 -3.18 -25.60 -13.31
N GLY A 118 -2.56 -26.76 -13.06
CA GLY A 118 -1.34 -27.19 -13.74
C GLY A 118 -0.09 -26.41 -13.30
N GLY A 119 -0.04 -25.96 -12.05
CA GLY A 119 1.06 -25.19 -11.50
C GLY A 119 1.01 -23.69 -11.84
N LYS A 120 -0.13 -23.21 -12.34
CA LYS A 120 -0.39 -21.80 -12.64
C LYS A 120 -1.16 -21.11 -11.51
N THR A 121 -1.10 -19.78 -11.47
CA THR A 121 -2.03 -18.97 -10.66
C THR A 121 -3.42 -18.92 -11.29
N GLY A 122 -4.43 -18.47 -10.54
CA GLY A 122 -5.75 -18.17 -11.10
C GLY A 122 -5.69 -17.11 -12.22
N VAL A 123 -4.76 -16.17 -12.13
CA VAL A 123 -4.54 -15.11 -13.14
C VAL A 123 -3.92 -15.71 -14.41
N GLU A 124 -2.84 -16.49 -14.29
CA GLU A 124 -2.13 -17.11 -15.43
C GLU A 124 -2.90 -18.24 -16.12
N ALA A 125 -3.91 -18.80 -15.44
CA ALA A 125 -4.81 -19.79 -15.99
C ALA A 125 -6.01 -19.15 -16.73
N ALA A 126 -6.35 -17.90 -16.40
CA ALA A 126 -7.50 -17.20 -16.96
C ALA A 126 -7.28 -16.82 -18.43
N ARG A 127 -8.34 -16.90 -19.24
CA ARG A 127 -8.33 -16.37 -20.60
C ARG A 127 -8.65 -14.88 -20.59
N THR A 128 -7.62 -14.04 -20.69
CA THR A 128 -7.74 -12.58 -20.56
C THR A 128 -7.28 -11.82 -21.80
N PRO A 129 -7.96 -11.97 -22.96
CA PRO A 129 -7.52 -11.39 -24.23
C PRO A 129 -7.41 -9.85 -24.23
N ASN A 130 -8.13 -9.14 -23.36
CA ASN A 130 -8.02 -7.67 -23.27
C ASN A 130 -6.82 -7.24 -22.43
N LEU A 131 -6.57 -7.88 -21.29
CA LEU A 131 -5.34 -7.68 -20.51
C LEU A 131 -4.08 -8.10 -21.30
N ASP A 132 -4.15 -9.20 -22.05
CA ASP A 132 -3.06 -9.65 -22.92
C ASP A 132 -2.76 -8.62 -24.01
N ARG A 133 -3.80 -8.02 -24.60
CA ARG A 133 -3.66 -6.92 -25.58
C ARG A 133 -3.01 -5.68 -24.95
N LEU A 134 -3.36 -5.38 -23.70
CA LEU A 134 -2.76 -4.29 -22.95
C LEU A 134 -1.27 -4.55 -22.72
N CYS A 135 -0.89 -5.75 -22.30
CA CYS A 135 0.50 -6.17 -22.15
C CYS A 135 1.27 -6.08 -23.48
N ALA A 136 0.70 -6.61 -24.56
CA ALA A 136 1.34 -6.63 -25.87
C ALA A 136 1.59 -5.23 -26.48
N SER A 137 0.90 -4.19 -25.98
CA SER A 137 1.06 -2.80 -26.40
C SER A 137 1.72 -1.90 -25.34
N GLY A 138 2.08 -2.45 -24.19
CA GLY A 138 2.55 -1.71 -23.02
C GLY A 138 3.90 -2.17 -22.46
N SER A 139 4.32 -1.52 -21.38
CA SER A 139 5.44 -1.94 -20.55
C SER A 139 4.91 -2.70 -19.35
N CYS A 140 5.45 -3.89 -19.10
CA CYS A 140 5.06 -4.76 -17.99
C CYS A 140 6.12 -4.78 -16.89
N GLY A 141 5.70 -5.17 -15.70
CA GLY A 141 6.52 -5.44 -14.52
C GLY A 141 5.67 -6.10 -13.43
N VAL A 142 6.22 -6.20 -12.24
CA VAL A 142 5.46 -6.55 -11.04
C VAL A 142 5.71 -5.53 -9.94
N ILE A 143 4.74 -5.34 -9.04
CA ILE A 143 4.83 -4.38 -7.95
C ILE A 143 4.63 -5.06 -6.59
N TYR A 144 5.48 -4.69 -5.62
CA TYR A 144 5.25 -4.94 -4.20
C TYR A 144 4.77 -3.65 -3.55
N ALA A 145 3.50 -3.55 -3.17
CA ALA A 145 2.97 -2.29 -2.63
C ALA A 145 3.75 -1.76 -1.41
N VAL A 146 4.32 -2.64 -0.58
CA VAL A 146 5.21 -2.25 0.53
C VAL A 146 6.63 -2.79 0.33
N GLY A 147 6.76 -4.09 0.13
CA GLY A 147 8.05 -4.72 -0.17
C GLY A 147 7.98 -6.24 -0.14
N PRO A 148 9.01 -6.92 -0.66
CA PRO A 148 9.01 -8.39 -0.79
C PRO A 148 8.73 -9.10 0.53
N GLY A 149 7.78 -10.04 0.51
CA GLY A 149 7.42 -10.87 1.67
C GLY A 149 6.61 -10.16 2.76
N ARG A 150 6.18 -8.90 2.55
CA ARG A 150 5.34 -8.15 3.48
C ARG A 150 3.90 -8.14 2.97
N ALA A 151 2.99 -8.80 3.69
CA ALA A 151 1.56 -8.75 3.40
C ALA A 151 0.98 -7.42 3.88
N PRO A 152 0.52 -6.52 2.98
CA PRO A 152 -0.03 -5.23 3.39
C PRO A 152 -1.53 -5.34 3.67
N SER A 153 -2.06 -4.42 4.47
CA SER A 153 -3.48 -4.07 4.40
C SER A 153 -3.72 -3.10 3.24
N SER A 154 -4.93 -3.10 2.68
CA SER A 154 -5.26 -2.30 1.48
C SER A 154 -4.97 -0.82 1.69
N GLU A 155 -5.26 -0.26 2.86
CA GLU A 155 -4.99 1.16 3.13
C GLU A 155 -3.48 1.50 3.12
N VAL A 156 -2.62 0.59 3.59
CA VAL A 156 -1.16 0.79 3.58
C VAL A 156 -0.62 0.60 2.16
N ALA A 157 -1.15 -0.36 1.42
CA ALA A 157 -0.78 -0.62 0.03
C ALA A 157 -1.08 0.61 -0.84
N HIS A 158 -2.33 1.09 -0.81
CA HIS A 158 -2.76 2.25 -1.60
C HIS A 158 -1.99 3.53 -1.21
N TRP A 159 -1.77 3.77 0.09
CA TRP A 159 -1.00 4.93 0.55
C TRP A 159 0.42 4.96 -0.04
N SER A 160 1.11 3.82 0.04
CA SER A 160 2.46 3.64 -0.51
C SER A 160 2.47 3.77 -2.03
N MET A 161 1.51 3.13 -2.72
CA MET A 161 1.39 3.16 -4.18
C MET A 161 1.11 4.56 -4.73
N LEU A 162 0.33 5.37 -4.02
CA LEU A 162 0.06 6.76 -4.40
C LEU A 162 1.20 7.72 -4.02
N GLY A 163 2.37 7.22 -3.63
CA GLY A 163 3.58 8.00 -3.39
C GLY A 163 3.64 8.69 -2.02
N TYR A 164 2.83 8.27 -1.05
CA TYR A 164 2.86 8.83 0.30
C TYR A 164 3.70 7.98 1.26
N ARG A 165 4.36 8.65 2.22
CA ARG A 165 5.34 8.03 3.12
C ARG A 165 4.68 7.40 4.35
N PRO A 166 5.33 6.41 4.98
CA PRO A 166 4.80 5.78 6.18
C PRO A 166 4.59 6.74 7.38
N ASP A 167 5.43 7.76 7.54
CA ASP A 167 5.31 8.77 8.60
C ASP A 167 4.17 9.77 8.36
N GLU A 168 3.68 9.84 7.12
CA GLU A 168 2.54 10.66 6.71
C GLU A 168 1.20 9.92 6.89
N PHE A 169 1.23 8.61 7.16
CA PHE A 169 0.04 7.77 7.22
C PHE A 169 -0.85 8.14 8.42
N PRO A 170 -2.13 8.54 8.20
CA PRO A 170 -3.01 8.99 9.27
C PRO A 170 -3.68 7.85 10.03
N GLY A 171 -3.67 6.61 9.51
CA GLY A 171 -4.33 5.45 10.11
C GLY A 171 -5.72 5.17 9.52
N ARG A 172 -6.10 3.89 9.45
CA ARG A 172 -7.37 3.45 8.82
C ARG A 172 -8.60 4.06 9.48
N ALA A 173 -8.62 4.19 10.81
CA ALA A 173 -9.78 4.79 11.49
C ALA A 173 -10.06 6.23 11.05
N VAL A 174 -9.02 7.00 10.71
CA VAL A 174 -9.16 8.36 10.15
C VAL A 174 -9.76 8.30 8.75
N PHE A 175 -9.32 7.36 7.91
CA PHE A 175 -9.93 7.16 6.60
C PHE A 175 -11.39 6.69 6.69
N GLU A 176 -11.71 5.78 7.61
CA GLU A 176 -13.10 5.32 7.81
C GLU A 176 -14.01 6.48 8.26
N ALA A 177 -13.50 7.43 9.05
CA ALA A 177 -14.19 8.66 9.42
C ALA A 177 -14.41 9.58 8.21
N LEU A 178 -13.33 9.94 7.50
CA LEU A 178 -13.37 10.83 6.33
C LEU A 178 -14.29 10.32 5.23
N GLY A 179 -14.20 9.02 4.93
CA GLY A 179 -15.00 8.38 3.89
C GLY A 179 -16.49 8.28 4.19
N ARG A 180 -16.89 8.54 5.44
CA ARG A 180 -18.29 8.63 5.89
C ARG A 180 -18.71 10.07 6.17
N GLY A 181 -17.92 11.06 5.75
CA GLY A 181 -18.21 12.47 5.94
C GLY A 181 -18.16 12.91 7.40
N GLN A 182 -17.41 12.21 8.26
CA GLN A 182 -17.18 12.66 9.63
C GLN A 182 -16.02 13.66 9.67
N ASP A 183 -16.21 14.76 10.41
CA ASP A 183 -15.14 15.72 10.65
C ASP A 183 -14.02 15.09 11.48
N VAL A 184 -12.79 15.29 11.02
CA VAL A 184 -11.59 14.84 11.72
C VAL A 184 -10.71 16.04 12.07
N SER A 185 -10.00 15.95 13.19
CA SER A 185 -9.08 16.99 13.67
C SER A 185 -7.82 16.33 14.22
N ALA A 186 -6.67 16.97 14.01
CA ALA A 186 -5.39 16.54 14.56
C ALA A 186 -5.35 16.59 16.10
N GLU A 187 -6.30 17.30 16.73
CA GLU A 187 -6.51 17.33 18.19
C GLU A 187 -7.15 16.03 18.75
N HIS A 188 -7.55 15.11 17.87
CA HIS A 188 -8.25 13.89 18.23
C HIS A 188 -7.50 12.66 17.72
N VAL A 189 -7.61 11.58 18.50
CA VAL A 189 -7.19 10.25 18.09
C VAL A 189 -8.40 9.46 17.65
N PHE A 190 -8.25 8.64 16.63
CA PHE A 190 -9.28 7.77 16.10
C PHE A 190 -8.84 6.32 16.25
N ALA A 191 -9.79 5.45 16.55
CA ALA A 191 -9.62 4.01 16.48
C ALA A 191 -10.87 3.39 15.85
N TYR A 192 -10.70 2.23 15.24
CA TYR A 192 -11.81 1.46 14.73
C TYR A 192 -12.30 0.53 15.82
N ALA A 193 -13.56 0.69 16.22
CA ALA A 193 -14.19 -0.09 17.26
C ALA A 193 -15.08 -1.16 16.63
N ALA A 194 -15.06 -2.39 17.16
CA ALA A 194 -15.92 -3.45 16.67
C ALA A 194 -16.53 -4.27 17.81
N LEU A 195 -17.86 -4.27 17.86
CA LEU A 195 -18.68 -5.07 18.76
C LEU A 195 -18.60 -6.55 18.38
N ARG A 196 -18.35 -7.42 19.36
CA ARG A 196 -18.10 -8.84 19.19
C ARG A 196 -18.76 -9.67 20.30
N PRO A 197 -19.29 -10.86 19.99
CA PRO A 197 -19.58 -11.86 21.01
C PRO A 197 -18.27 -12.49 21.50
N ALA A 198 -18.16 -12.68 22.81
CA ALA A 198 -16.99 -13.26 23.43
C ALA A 198 -17.34 -14.13 24.64
N GLU A 199 -16.54 -15.17 24.85
CA GLU A 199 -16.62 -16.07 26.00
C GLU A 199 -15.41 -15.90 26.91
N ARG A 200 -15.61 -16.10 28.22
CA ARG A 200 -14.53 -16.01 29.20
C ARG A 200 -13.90 -17.39 29.43
N SER A 201 -12.58 -17.43 29.33
CA SER A 201 -11.71 -18.56 29.64
C SER A 201 -10.75 -18.18 30.79
N ASP A 202 -9.94 -19.15 31.24
CA ASP A 202 -8.93 -18.96 32.29
C ASP A 202 -7.87 -17.91 31.92
N ASP A 203 -7.57 -17.78 30.64
CA ASP A 203 -6.51 -16.93 30.10
C ASP A 203 -7.00 -15.64 29.42
N GLY A 204 -8.32 -15.41 29.34
CA GLY A 204 -8.84 -14.17 28.78
C GLY A 204 -10.26 -14.26 28.23
N TRP A 205 -10.63 -13.24 27.46
CA TRP A 205 -11.88 -13.20 26.70
C TRP A 205 -11.61 -13.58 25.26
N TRP A 206 -12.34 -14.57 24.74
CA TRP A 206 -12.14 -15.13 23.41
C TRP A 206 -13.29 -14.76 22.50
N LEU A 207 -12.98 -14.16 21.35
CA LEU A 207 -13.99 -13.73 20.39
C LEU A 207 -14.55 -14.96 19.67
N THR A 208 -15.87 -15.17 19.74
CA THR A 208 -16.53 -16.34 19.14
C THR A 208 -17.16 -16.06 17.79
N GLY A 209 -17.28 -14.79 17.41
CA GLY A 209 -18.04 -14.41 16.22
C GLY A 209 -18.00 -12.94 15.89
N ARG A 210 -19.00 -12.50 15.14
CA ARG A 210 -19.30 -11.11 14.81
C ARG A 210 -20.82 -10.98 14.58
N PRO A 211 -21.42 -9.81 14.79
CA PRO A 211 -22.82 -9.59 14.43
C PRO A 211 -23.11 -9.98 12.97
N HIS A 212 -24.32 -10.42 12.65
CA HIS A 212 -24.81 -10.58 11.28
C HIS A 212 -25.21 -9.20 10.72
N PRO A 213 -24.84 -8.84 9.47
CA PRO A 213 -25.04 -7.48 8.95
C PRO A 213 -26.52 -7.07 8.80
N VAL A 214 -27.44 -8.03 8.75
CA VAL A 214 -28.88 -7.77 8.59
C VAL A 214 -29.62 -8.07 9.89
N ASP A 215 -29.57 -9.32 10.34
CA ASP A 215 -30.39 -9.80 11.47
C ASP A 215 -30.03 -9.12 12.79
N ASP A 216 -28.75 -8.73 12.96
CA ASP A 216 -28.26 -8.15 14.20
C ASP A 216 -28.07 -6.63 14.10
N ALA A 217 -28.42 -5.99 12.98
CA ALA A 217 -28.10 -4.59 12.71
C ALA A 217 -28.65 -3.63 13.76
N GLY A 218 -29.95 -3.75 14.09
CA GLY A 218 -30.60 -2.87 15.06
C GLY A 218 -30.13 -3.10 16.50
N GLU A 219 -29.85 -4.35 16.87
CA GLU A 219 -29.26 -4.67 18.18
C GLU A 219 -27.85 -4.10 18.30
N ALA A 220 -27.01 -4.32 17.28
CA ALA A 220 -25.64 -3.86 17.26
C ALA A 220 -25.54 -2.32 17.32
N GLU A 221 -26.39 -1.60 16.58
CA GLU A 221 -26.46 -0.14 16.63
C GLU A 221 -26.86 0.35 18.03
N ARG A 222 -27.90 -0.22 18.64
CA ARG A 222 -28.32 0.10 20.01
C ARG A 222 -27.19 -0.07 21.01
N LEU A 223 -26.46 -1.19 20.94
CA LEU A 223 -25.38 -1.51 21.86
C LEU A 223 -24.16 -0.62 21.68
N VAL A 224 -23.80 -0.27 20.44
CA VAL A 224 -22.74 0.71 20.19
C VAL A 224 -23.13 2.08 20.76
N ASN A 225 -24.36 2.53 20.53
CA ASN A 225 -24.83 3.83 21.01
C ASN A 225 -24.92 3.91 22.54
N SER A 226 -25.20 2.80 23.24
CA SER A 226 -25.19 2.77 24.73
C SER A 226 -23.79 2.90 25.34
N CYS A 227 -22.76 2.71 24.53
CA CYS A 227 -21.35 2.81 24.90
C CYS A 227 -20.70 4.15 24.51
N ASP A 228 -21.46 5.08 23.92
CA ASP A 228 -20.98 6.39 23.51
C ASP A 228 -20.76 7.34 24.71
N GLY A 229 -19.90 8.34 24.53
CA GLY A 229 -19.71 9.48 25.43
C GLY A 229 -19.06 9.15 26.78
N ILE A 230 -18.30 8.05 26.86
CA ILE A 230 -17.66 7.63 28.11
C ILE A 230 -16.41 8.48 28.38
N GLU A 231 -16.28 9.02 29.58
CA GLU A 231 -15.10 9.78 30.00
C GLU A 231 -14.24 8.97 30.97
N ILE A 232 -12.94 8.86 30.67
CA ILE A 232 -11.96 8.16 31.50
C ILE A 232 -10.65 8.94 31.49
N ASP A 233 -10.10 9.20 32.69
CA ASP A 233 -8.79 9.87 32.86
C ASP A 233 -8.68 11.21 32.10
N GLY A 234 -9.80 11.94 31.96
CA GLY A 234 -9.88 13.21 31.22
C GLY A 234 -9.92 13.06 29.70
N LEU A 235 -10.08 11.85 29.18
CA LEU A 235 -10.31 11.57 27.76
C LEU A 235 -11.78 11.22 27.54
N THR A 236 -12.39 11.78 26.50
CA THR A 236 -13.77 11.48 26.10
C THR A 236 -13.76 10.54 24.90
N PHE A 237 -14.43 9.39 25.03
CA PHE A 237 -14.55 8.35 24.03
C PHE A 237 -15.91 8.46 23.35
N SER A 238 -15.95 9.02 22.14
CA SER A 238 -17.17 9.17 21.33
C SER A 238 -17.25 8.10 20.24
N LEU A 239 -18.28 7.28 20.24
CA LEU A 239 -18.58 6.27 19.24
C LEU A 239 -19.59 6.77 18.21
N ARG A 240 -19.29 6.53 16.95
CA ARG A 240 -20.23 6.65 15.83
C ARG A 240 -20.38 5.28 15.19
N HIS A 241 -21.53 4.64 15.37
CA HIS A 241 -21.85 3.39 14.68
C HIS A 241 -21.72 3.58 13.17
N VAL A 242 -21.15 2.59 12.47
CA VAL A 242 -20.99 2.65 11.01
C VAL A 242 -21.68 1.50 10.30
N TRP A 243 -21.48 0.25 10.73
CA TRP A 243 -22.03 -0.93 10.06
C TRP A 243 -21.82 -2.16 10.96
N ARG A 244 -22.74 -3.13 11.00
CA ARG A 244 -22.55 -4.49 11.57
C ARG A 244 -21.92 -4.52 12.99
N GLY A 245 -22.17 -3.48 13.79
CA GLY A 245 -21.59 -3.31 15.13
C GLY A 245 -20.15 -2.79 15.14
N GLU A 246 -19.57 -2.49 13.98
CA GLU A 246 -18.43 -1.62 13.84
C GLU A 246 -18.80 -0.14 14.03
N ALA A 247 -17.85 0.62 14.55
CA ALA A 247 -17.96 2.03 14.85
C ALA A 247 -16.62 2.75 14.67
N VAL A 248 -16.67 4.04 14.38
CA VAL A 248 -15.50 4.92 14.52
C VAL A 248 -15.50 5.44 15.96
N LEU A 249 -14.41 5.20 16.68
CA LEU A 249 -14.15 5.77 17.99
C LEU A 249 -13.28 7.01 17.83
N ARG A 250 -13.79 8.17 18.27
CA ARG A 250 -13.02 9.42 18.41
C ARG A 250 -12.68 9.63 19.88
N ILE A 251 -11.42 9.94 20.16
CA ILE A 251 -10.90 10.18 21.51
C ILE A 251 -10.35 11.60 21.58
N SER A 252 -10.99 12.46 22.38
CA SER A 252 -10.54 13.83 22.65
C SER A 252 -9.92 13.96 24.04
N GLY A 253 -9.31 15.11 24.34
CA GLY A 253 -8.63 15.36 25.63
C GLY A 253 -7.10 15.17 25.59
N GLY A 254 -6.49 15.21 24.39
CA GLY A 254 -5.05 15.06 24.20
C GLY A 254 -4.58 13.61 24.25
N ALA A 255 -5.35 12.68 23.68
CA ALA A 255 -4.95 11.28 23.53
C ALA A 255 -3.77 11.14 22.55
N ASP A 256 -3.03 10.04 22.62
CA ASP A 256 -1.95 9.66 21.69
C ASP A 256 -2.29 8.36 20.96
N GLU A 257 -2.11 8.34 19.64
CA GLU A 257 -2.47 7.24 18.74
C GLU A 257 -1.52 6.04 18.80
N ARG A 258 -0.35 6.18 19.43
CA ARG A 258 0.69 5.14 19.46
C ARG A 258 0.39 4.09 20.53
N VAL A 259 -0.75 3.42 20.36
CA VAL A 259 -1.30 2.39 21.24
C VAL A 259 -1.53 1.11 20.44
N THR A 260 -1.28 -0.05 21.05
CA THR A 260 -1.54 -1.34 20.41
C THR A 260 -3.04 -1.62 20.31
N ASP A 261 -3.43 -2.38 19.30
CA ASP A 261 -4.78 -2.89 19.14
C ASP A 261 -5.17 -3.84 20.29
N SER A 262 -6.46 -3.87 20.64
CA SER A 262 -7.05 -4.92 21.48
C SER A 262 -7.66 -6.06 20.65
N ASP A 263 -8.03 -5.80 19.39
CA ASP A 263 -8.38 -6.85 18.43
C ASP A 263 -7.11 -7.62 18.02
N ALA A 264 -7.00 -8.88 18.42
CA ALA A 264 -5.86 -9.71 18.05
C ALA A 264 -5.89 -10.20 16.59
N PHE A 265 -6.98 -9.92 15.86
CA PHE A 265 -7.28 -10.35 14.49
C PHE A 265 -7.44 -11.87 14.31
N PHE A 266 -6.57 -12.67 14.92
CA PHE A 266 -6.55 -14.13 14.90
C PHE A 266 -7.30 -14.71 16.10
N ARG A 267 -8.64 -14.64 16.07
CA ARG A 267 -9.53 -15.09 17.17
C ARG A 267 -9.33 -16.54 17.64
N ALA A 268 -8.78 -17.40 16.78
CA ALA A 268 -8.49 -18.80 17.11
C ALA A 268 -7.12 -19.02 17.77
N ARG A 269 -6.28 -17.98 17.82
CA ARG A 269 -4.90 -18.05 18.34
C ARG A 269 -4.68 -17.16 19.56
N HIS A 270 -5.42 -16.05 19.65
CA HIS A 270 -5.19 -15.04 20.67
C HIS A 270 -6.52 -14.53 21.27
N PRO A 271 -6.56 -14.27 22.59
CA PRO A 271 -7.70 -13.63 23.24
C PRO A 271 -7.74 -12.13 22.92
N LEU A 272 -8.77 -11.45 23.43
CA LEU A 272 -8.81 -10.00 23.54
C LEU A 272 -7.55 -9.49 24.25
N LEU A 273 -6.84 -8.57 23.61
CA LEU A 273 -5.59 -8.05 24.13
C LEU A 273 -5.81 -6.79 24.95
N ARG A 274 -4.90 -6.57 25.89
CA ARG A 274 -4.82 -5.31 26.63
C ARG A 274 -4.12 -4.26 25.75
N PRO A 275 -4.71 -3.05 25.55
CA PRO A 275 -4.01 -1.95 24.90
C PRO A 275 -2.73 -1.58 25.67
N GLN A 276 -1.63 -1.45 24.94
CA GLN A 276 -0.32 -1.08 25.48
C GLN A 276 0.20 0.16 24.76
N ALA A 277 0.92 1.00 25.48
CA ALA A 277 1.57 2.16 24.89
C ALA A 277 2.82 1.72 24.11
N LEU A 278 2.97 2.21 22.88
CA LEU A 278 4.20 2.00 22.09
C LEU A 278 5.31 2.98 22.50
N VAL A 279 4.94 4.07 23.17
CA VAL A 279 5.83 5.12 23.69
C VAL A 279 5.34 5.64 25.05
N PRO A 280 6.20 6.24 25.89
CA PRO A 280 5.80 6.76 27.21
C PRO A 280 4.66 7.80 27.16
N GLU A 281 4.61 8.65 26.13
CA GLU A 281 3.58 9.68 25.97
C GLU A 281 2.17 9.08 25.80
N ALA A 282 2.08 7.85 25.26
CA ALA A 282 0.82 7.16 25.01
C ALA A 282 0.31 6.36 26.22
N GLU A 283 1.03 6.35 27.34
CA GLU A 283 0.66 5.60 28.53
C GLU A 283 -0.73 5.99 29.08
N ARG A 284 -1.04 7.29 29.09
CA ARG A 284 -2.35 7.76 29.55
C ARG A 284 -3.46 7.19 28.66
N THR A 285 -3.28 7.24 27.35
CA THR A 285 -4.27 6.74 26.39
C THR A 285 -4.42 5.22 26.48
N ALA A 286 -3.33 4.46 26.57
CA ALA A 286 -3.41 3.01 26.72
C ALA A 286 -4.15 2.60 28.02
N ARG A 287 -3.86 3.26 29.15
CA ARG A 287 -4.56 3.01 30.42
C ARG A 287 -6.04 3.39 30.35
N ALA A 288 -6.35 4.53 29.75
CA ALA A 288 -7.72 4.98 29.59
C ALA A 288 -8.51 4.05 28.65
N ALA A 289 -7.91 3.60 27.55
CA ALA A 289 -8.50 2.65 26.62
C ALA A 289 -8.79 1.30 27.30
N GLU A 290 -7.88 0.79 28.13
CA GLU A 290 -8.14 -0.42 28.93
C GLU A 290 -9.34 -0.24 29.87
N LYS A 291 -9.36 0.85 30.64
CA LYS A 291 -10.46 1.17 31.57
C LYS A 291 -11.79 1.35 30.82
N TRP A 292 -11.75 2.04 29.67
CA TRP A 292 -12.89 2.22 28.79
C TRP A 292 -13.42 0.88 28.29
N THR A 293 -12.56 -0.02 27.80
CA THR A 293 -12.97 -1.36 27.36
C THR A 293 -13.63 -2.14 28.51
N ARG A 294 -13.10 -2.05 29.74
CA ARG A 294 -13.72 -2.69 30.91
C ARG A 294 -15.09 -2.10 31.26
N GLU A 295 -15.24 -0.78 31.19
CA GLU A 295 -16.52 -0.10 31.43
C GLU A 295 -17.55 -0.46 30.36
N VAL A 296 -17.15 -0.53 29.09
CA VAL A 296 -18.01 -1.01 27.99
C VAL A 296 -18.47 -2.45 28.26
N MET A 297 -17.56 -3.35 28.61
CA MET A 297 -17.91 -4.74 28.93
C MET A 297 -18.88 -4.84 30.12
N ARG A 298 -18.75 -3.95 31.11
CA ARG A 298 -19.69 -3.86 32.24
C ARG A 298 -21.08 -3.40 31.79
N ARG A 299 -21.17 -2.44 30.86
CA ARG A 299 -22.45 -1.97 30.29
C ARG A 299 -23.14 -3.03 29.43
N LEU A 300 -22.35 -3.87 28.77
CA LEU A 300 -22.82 -4.94 27.90
C LEU A 300 -22.95 -6.30 28.62
N GLU A 301 -22.89 -6.31 29.95
CA GLU A 301 -23.04 -7.54 30.73
C GLU A 301 -24.43 -8.16 30.50
N GLY A 302 -24.45 -9.44 30.13
CA GLY A 302 -25.68 -10.17 29.79
C GLY A 302 -26.15 -10.02 28.34
N GLU A 303 -25.57 -9.11 27.56
CA GLU A 303 -25.85 -8.98 26.13
C GLU A 303 -25.10 -10.05 25.32
N ARG A 304 -25.66 -10.46 24.16
CA ARG A 304 -24.99 -11.43 23.28
C ARG A 304 -23.67 -10.90 22.72
N PHE A 305 -23.61 -9.61 22.45
CA PHE A 305 -22.40 -8.91 22.03
C PHE A 305 -21.84 -8.09 23.19
N ASN A 306 -20.95 -8.70 23.94
CA ASN A 306 -20.50 -8.27 25.26
C ASN A 306 -19.12 -7.60 25.28
N VAL A 307 -18.44 -7.50 24.14
CA VAL A 307 -17.09 -6.90 24.03
C VAL A 307 -17.02 -5.95 22.84
N ILE A 308 -16.35 -4.81 23.03
CA ILE A 308 -15.90 -3.95 21.93
C ILE A 308 -14.37 -4.01 21.83
N THR A 309 -13.89 -4.39 20.66
CA THR A 309 -12.46 -4.40 20.31
C THR A 309 -12.05 -3.08 19.67
N LEU A 310 -10.80 -2.68 19.85
CA LEU A 310 -10.20 -1.47 19.26
C LEU A 310 -9.04 -1.87 18.36
N LYS A 311 -8.97 -1.26 17.18
CA LYS A 311 -7.85 -1.45 16.25
C LYS A 311 -7.60 -0.26 15.34
N TRP A 312 -6.49 -0.31 14.62
CA TRP A 312 -6.16 0.64 13.57
C TRP A 312 -6.18 2.09 14.04
N TRP A 313 -5.49 2.34 15.17
CA TRP A 313 -5.32 3.66 15.74
C TRP A 313 -4.72 4.63 14.72
N GLY A 314 -5.16 5.89 14.78
CA GLY A 314 -4.77 6.91 13.83
C GLY A 314 -5.00 8.32 14.36
N ARG A 315 -4.30 9.28 13.75
CA ARG A 315 -4.48 10.71 13.96
C ARG A 315 -4.35 11.40 12.60
N PRO A 316 -5.26 12.33 12.26
CA PRO A 316 -5.12 13.12 11.04
C PRO A 316 -3.75 13.78 10.94
N ARG A 317 -3.17 13.74 9.74
CA ARG A 317 -1.87 14.34 9.42
C ARG A 317 -2.08 15.43 8.38
N ASP A 318 -1.31 16.51 8.49
CA ASP A 318 -1.19 17.48 7.43
C ASP A 318 -0.19 16.95 6.41
N VAL A 319 -0.66 16.65 5.21
CA VAL A 319 0.12 16.05 4.13
C VAL A 319 -0.12 16.82 2.83
N PRO A 320 0.86 16.89 1.92
CA PRO A 320 0.64 17.48 0.61
C PRO A 320 -0.54 16.85 -0.11
N THR A 321 -1.41 17.66 -0.69
CA THR A 321 -2.47 17.15 -1.57
C THR A 321 -1.89 16.41 -2.77
N PHE A 322 -2.71 15.62 -3.46
CA PHE A 322 -2.28 14.89 -4.65
C PHE A 322 -1.78 15.85 -5.75
N GLU A 323 -2.42 17.02 -5.87
CA GLU A 323 -1.97 18.08 -6.79
C GLU A 323 -0.63 18.66 -6.38
N GLN A 324 -0.42 18.89 -5.08
CA GLN A 324 0.83 19.42 -4.55
C GLN A 324 2.00 18.43 -4.71
N ARG A 325 1.75 17.13 -4.53
CA ARG A 325 2.76 16.06 -4.62
C ARG A 325 3.07 15.65 -6.06
N HIS A 326 2.04 15.50 -6.89
CA HIS A 326 2.15 14.87 -8.20
C HIS A 326 1.85 15.81 -9.38
N GLY A 327 1.34 17.02 -9.12
CA GLY A 327 0.90 17.94 -10.18
C GLY A 327 -0.35 17.43 -10.93
N LEU A 328 -1.14 16.59 -10.27
CA LEU A 328 -2.33 15.93 -10.82
C LEU A 328 -3.56 16.22 -9.97
N ARG A 329 -4.70 16.40 -10.63
CA ARG A 329 -6.03 16.45 -10.02
C ARG A 329 -6.95 15.42 -10.66
N GLY A 330 -7.92 14.96 -9.89
CA GLY A 330 -9.08 14.25 -10.42
C GLY A 330 -9.71 13.35 -9.38
N THR A 331 -10.14 12.17 -9.82
CA THR A 331 -11.09 11.32 -9.11
C THR A 331 -10.47 10.03 -8.58
N PHE A 332 -10.95 9.59 -7.43
CA PHE A 332 -10.77 8.25 -6.89
C PHE A 332 -12.14 7.60 -6.68
N ALA A 333 -12.45 6.53 -7.41
CA ALA A 333 -13.72 5.82 -7.34
C ALA A 333 -13.57 4.46 -6.66
N ALA A 334 -14.32 4.24 -5.57
CA ALA A 334 -14.33 2.98 -4.83
C ALA A 334 -15.61 2.80 -4.00
N GLU A 335 -15.98 1.54 -3.75
CA GLU A 335 -17.10 1.18 -2.84
C GLU A 335 -16.72 1.33 -1.37
N SER A 336 -15.46 1.02 -1.01
CA SER A 336 -15.04 1.04 0.39
C SER A 336 -14.93 2.47 0.92
N ALA A 337 -15.63 2.74 2.03
CA ALA A 337 -15.59 4.05 2.68
C ALA A 337 -14.15 4.46 3.05
N PHE A 338 -13.31 3.58 3.60
CA PHE A 338 -11.92 3.97 3.91
C PHE A 338 -11.10 4.34 2.67
N LEU A 339 -11.32 3.72 1.51
CA LEU A 339 -10.62 4.11 0.27
C LEU A 339 -11.06 5.51 -0.18
N ARG A 340 -12.36 5.81 -0.08
CA ARG A 340 -12.87 7.18 -0.30
C ARG A 340 -12.29 8.16 0.71
N GLY A 341 -12.15 7.77 1.97
CA GLY A 341 -11.53 8.58 3.00
C GLY A 341 -10.04 8.85 2.77
N LEU A 342 -9.32 7.86 2.21
CA LEU A 342 -7.95 8.04 1.74
C LEU A 342 -7.89 9.09 0.64
N ALA A 343 -8.77 8.99 -0.36
CA ALA A 343 -8.87 9.99 -1.43
C ALA A 343 -9.15 11.40 -0.88
N CYS A 344 -10.07 11.54 0.07
CA CYS A 344 -10.33 12.80 0.76
C CYS A 344 -9.10 13.33 1.50
N ALA A 345 -8.34 12.45 2.18
CA ALA A 345 -7.14 12.84 2.93
C ALA A 345 -6.04 13.45 2.05
N ILE A 346 -6.02 13.11 0.76
CA ILE A 346 -5.07 13.63 -0.23
C ILE A 346 -5.73 14.60 -1.23
N ALA A 347 -6.95 15.04 -0.94
CA ALA A 347 -7.75 15.97 -1.74
C ALA A 347 -7.99 15.54 -3.21
N LEU A 348 -8.18 14.23 -3.43
CA LEU A 348 -8.83 13.74 -4.64
C LEU A 348 -10.35 13.74 -4.46
N GLU A 349 -11.09 13.92 -5.55
CA GLU A 349 -12.55 13.79 -5.54
C GLU A 349 -12.93 12.31 -5.34
N ALA A 350 -13.49 11.99 -4.18
CA ALA A 350 -13.94 10.64 -3.87
C ALA A 350 -15.33 10.39 -4.45
N ILE A 351 -15.45 9.38 -5.30
CA ILE A 351 -16.74 8.92 -5.86
C ILE A 351 -17.06 7.54 -5.30
N GLU A 352 -18.30 7.37 -4.85
CA GLU A 352 -18.82 6.05 -4.51
C GLU A 352 -19.17 5.29 -5.79
N ALA A 353 -18.44 4.20 -6.01
CA ALA A 353 -18.71 3.23 -7.07
C ALA A 353 -19.16 1.94 -6.40
N ALA A 354 -20.46 1.69 -6.36
CA ALA A 354 -21.02 0.49 -5.75
C ALA A 354 -20.51 -0.79 -6.45
N GLU A 355 -20.48 -1.89 -5.71
CA GLU A 355 -20.27 -3.22 -6.28
C GLU A 355 -21.54 -4.05 -6.11
N THR A 356 -21.81 -4.87 -7.12
CA THR A 356 -23.01 -5.67 -7.25
C THR A 356 -22.63 -7.13 -7.51
N ASP A 357 -23.63 -7.99 -7.70
CA ASP A 357 -23.39 -9.38 -8.11
C ASP A 357 -23.04 -9.51 -9.61
N ASP A 358 -22.84 -8.40 -10.34
CA ASP A 358 -22.38 -8.34 -11.73
C ASP A 358 -21.01 -7.63 -11.85
N PRO A 359 -19.90 -8.34 -11.57
CA PRO A 359 -18.56 -7.76 -11.57
C PRO A 359 -18.10 -7.26 -12.94
N ALA A 360 -18.65 -7.81 -14.04
CA ALA A 360 -18.34 -7.34 -15.39
C ALA A 360 -18.98 -5.97 -15.64
N ARG A 361 -20.25 -5.80 -15.27
CA ARG A 361 -20.93 -4.50 -15.36
C ARG A 361 -20.27 -3.47 -14.45
N ASP A 362 -19.96 -3.83 -13.22
CA ASP A 362 -19.30 -2.94 -12.26
C ASP A 362 -17.95 -2.40 -12.77
N LEU A 363 -17.15 -3.25 -13.41
CA LEU A 363 -15.87 -2.84 -14.01
C LEU A 363 -16.09 -2.02 -15.29
N LEU A 364 -17.09 -2.34 -16.09
CA LEU A 364 -17.46 -1.54 -17.26
C LEU A 364 -17.87 -0.12 -16.84
N ASP A 365 -18.69 0.01 -15.80
CA ASP A 365 -19.11 1.30 -15.23
C ASP A 365 -17.90 2.13 -14.77
N ARG A 366 -16.87 1.47 -14.23
CA ARG A 366 -15.61 2.13 -13.84
C ARG A 366 -14.81 2.62 -15.05
N VAL A 367 -14.77 1.85 -16.13
CA VAL A 367 -14.12 2.29 -17.40
C VAL A 367 -14.89 3.45 -18.02
N GLU A 368 -16.22 3.39 -18.05
CA GLU A 368 -17.10 4.48 -18.51
C GLU A 368 -16.92 5.74 -17.65
N LEU A 369 -16.88 5.59 -16.32
CA LEU A 369 -16.61 6.68 -15.38
C LEU A 369 -15.23 7.30 -15.67
N ALA A 370 -14.19 6.49 -15.84
CA ALA A 370 -12.86 7.00 -16.15
C ALA A 370 -12.87 7.86 -17.42
N ARG A 371 -13.52 7.40 -18.49
CA ARG A 371 -13.68 8.18 -19.73
C ARG A 371 -14.42 9.50 -19.49
N ALA A 372 -15.55 9.46 -18.79
CA ALA A 372 -16.34 10.64 -18.48
C ALA A 372 -15.57 11.67 -17.65
N ARG A 373 -14.77 11.21 -16.68
CA ARG A 373 -13.89 12.07 -15.86
C ARG A 373 -12.76 12.70 -16.67
N LEU A 374 -12.15 11.94 -17.59
CA LEU A 374 -11.20 12.51 -18.53
C LEU A 374 -11.84 13.57 -19.44
N ASP A 375 -13.09 13.39 -19.86
CA ASP A 375 -13.85 14.39 -20.65
C ASP A 375 -14.17 15.64 -19.83
N ALA A 376 -14.39 15.49 -18.52
CA ALA A 376 -14.59 16.58 -17.57
C ALA A 376 -13.28 17.34 -17.23
N GLY A 377 -12.13 16.86 -17.70
CA GLY A 377 -10.83 17.53 -17.53
C GLY A 377 -9.98 16.99 -16.39
N ASP A 378 -10.31 15.84 -15.81
CA ASP A 378 -9.45 15.19 -14.84
C ASP A 378 -8.13 14.76 -15.48
N THR A 379 -7.04 14.96 -14.73
CA THR A 379 -5.69 14.56 -15.14
C THR A 379 -5.27 13.23 -14.51
N PHE A 380 -6.01 12.76 -13.52
CA PHE A 380 -5.81 11.49 -12.85
C PHE A 380 -7.16 10.88 -12.49
N VAL A 381 -7.38 9.62 -12.85
CA VAL A 381 -8.56 8.86 -12.43
C VAL A 381 -8.10 7.51 -11.89
N PHE A 382 -8.50 7.20 -10.67
CA PHE A 382 -8.24 5.91 -10.04
C PHE A 382 -9.58 5.20 -9.83
N VAL A 383 -9.70 3.97 -10.33
CA VAL A 383 -10.89 3.13 -10.12
C VAL A 383 -10.49 1.82 -9.46
N HIS A 384 -11.23 1.43 -8.42
CA HIS A 384 -10.96 0.24 -7.62
C HIS A 384 -12.06 -0.81 -7.81
N GLN A 385 -11.71 -2.05 -8.12
CA GLN A 385 -12.63 -3.18 -8.23
C GLN A 385 -12.27 -4.28 -7.23
N LYS A 386 -13.19 -4.67 -6.35
CA LYS A 386 -12.93 -5.63 -5.26
C LYS A 386 -13.08 -7.11 -5.64
N SER A 387 -13.77 -7.42 -6.73
CA SER A 387 -14.27 -8.78 -6.99
C SER A 387 -13.19 -9.88 -7.05
N ALA A 388 -11.96 -9.58 -7.49
CA ALA A 388 -10.84 -10.53 -7.47
C ALA A 388 -10.42 -10.94 -6.04
N ASP A 389 -10.38 -9.99 -5.09
CA ASP A 389 -10.10 -10.23 -3.67
C ASP A 389 -11.17 -11.14 -3.05
N ALA A 390 -12.44 -10.84 -3.32
CA ALA A 390 -13.56 -11.66 -2.88
C ALA A 390 -13.44 -13.10 -3.39
N ALA A 391 -13.07 -13.29 -4.66
CA ALA A 391 -12.83 -14.62 -5.23
C ALA A 391 -11.66 -15.34 -4.55
N GLY A 392 -10.54 -14.65 -4.29
CA GLY A 392 -9.40 -15.20 -3.55
C GLY A 392 -9.75 -15.64 -2.12
N HIS A 393 -10.68 -14.95 -1.46
CA HIS A 393 -11.17 -15.34 -0.14
C HIS A 393 -12.05 -16.60 -0.14
N THR A 394 -12.57 -17.05 -1.28
CA THR A 394 -13.31 -18.32 -1.39
C THR A 394 -12.45 -19.57 -1.25
N LYS A 395 -11.12 -19.41 -1.37
CA LYS A 395 -10.12 -20.50 -1.31
C LYS A 395 -10.27 -21.53 -2.42
N ASP A 396 -10.87 -21.10 -3.53
CA ASP A 396 -11.05 -21.86 -4.76
C ASP A 396 -10.37 -21.09 -5.90
N PRO A 397 -9.25 -21.60 -6.44
CA PRO A 397 -8.52 -20.88 -7.48
C PRO A 397 -9.26 -20.90 -8.83
N ARG A 398 -10.19 -21.83 -9.08
CA ARG A 398 -11.07 -21.79 -10.26
C ARG A 398 -12.02 -20.62 -10.20
N ARG A 399 -12.59 -20.31 -9.02
CA ARG A 399 -13.41 -19.12 -8.86
C ARG A 399 -12.62 -17.83 -9.13
N LYS A 400 -11.36 -17.79 -8.71
CA LYS A 400 -10.49 -16.64 -9.03
C LYS A 400 -10.21 -16.53 -10.52
N GLN A 401 -9.92 -17.66 -11.19
CA GLN A 401 -9.79 -17.72 -12.64
C GLN A 401 -11.05 -17.20 -13.36
N GLU A 402 -12.22 -17.75 -13.05
CA GLU A 402 -13.51 -17.38 -13.65
C GLU A 402 -13.84 -15.89 -13.43
N MET A 403 -13.52 -15.37 -12.24
CA MET A 403 -13.69 -13.95 -11.93
C MET A 403 -12.85 -13.05 -12.83
N LEU A 404 -11.58 -13.41 -13.07
CA LEU A 404 -10.71 -12.67 -13.97
C LEU A 404 -11.18 -12.74 -15.43
N GLU A 405 -11.63 -13.90 -15.91
CA GLU A 405 -12.22 -14.06 -17.24
C GLU A 405 -13.47 -13.20 -17.42
N THR A 406 -14.31 -13.13 -16.38
CA THR A 406 -15.54 -12.32 -16.37
C THR A 406 -15.23 -10.83 -16.46
N MET A 407 -14.27 -10.35 -15.66
CA MET A 407 -13.88 -8.93 -15.63
C MET A 407 -13.12 -8.50 -16.89
N ASP A 408 -12.31 -9.37 -17.50
CA ASP A 408 -11.52 -9.03 -18.68
C ASP A 408 -12.38 -8.47 -19.83
N ALA A 409 -13.62 -8.95 -19.98
CA ALA A 409 -14.55 -8.46 -21.00
C ALA A 409 -14.79 -6.94 -20.93
N ALA A 410 -14.77 -6.35 -19.73
CA ALA A 410 -14.98 -4.91 -19.52
C ALA A 410 -13.76 -4.05 -19.88
N LEU A 411 -12.58 -4.66 -20.03
CA LEU A 411 -11.32 -3.96 -20.29
C LEU A 411 -11.03 -3.76 -21.78
N GLY A 412 -12.01 -3.99 -22.66
CA GLY A 412 -11.84 -3.86 -24.11
C GLY A 412 -11.68 -2.42 -24.62
N ASP A 413 -12.29 -1.43 -23.96
CA ASP A 413 -12.34 -0.02 -24.40
C ASP A 413 -11.61 0.93 -23.45
N LEU A 414 -10.43 0.51 -22.98
CA LEU A 414 -9.55 1.36 -22.18
C LEU A 414 -9.08 2.59 -22.99
N PRO A 415 -9.02 3.80 -22.39
CA PRO A 415 -8.71 5.06 -23.08
C PRO A 415 -7.21 5.25 -23.40
N THR A 416 -6.55 4.19 -23.88
CA THR A 416 -5.12 4.12 -24.21
C THR A 416 -4.71 4.99 -25.41
N ASP A 417 -5.67 5.52 -26.17
CA ASP A 417 -5.43 6.45 -27.27
C ASP A 417 -5.13 7.89 -26.78
N ARG A 418 -5.58 8.22 -25.57
CA ARG A 418 -5.54 9.58 -25.01
C ARG A 418 -4.94 9.69 -23.62
N ALA A 419 -4.87 8.59 -22.87
CA ALA A 419 -4.37 8.53 -21.50
C ALA A 419 -3.28 7.46 -21.32
N ILE A 420 -2.46 7.63 -20.29
CA ILE A 420 -1.64 6.55 -19.75
C ILE A 420 -2.54 5.69 -18.87
N VAL A 421 -2.74 4.44 -19.23
CA VAL A 421 -3.57 3.48 -18.52
C VAL A 421 -2.67 2.48 -17.79
N CYS A 422 -2.93 2.30 -16.50
CA CYS A 422 -2.29 1.32 -15.65
C CYS A 422 -3.33 0.29 -15.19
N VAL A 423 -3.02 -1.00 -15.32
CA VAL A 423 -3.80 -2.07 -14.67
C VAL A 423 -2.88 -2.83 -13.73
N THR A 424 -3.29 -2.97 -12.47
CA THR A 424 -2.53 -3.68 -11.43
C THR A 424 -3.45 -4.07 -10.27
N GLY A 425 -2.89 -4.57 -9.16
CA GLY A 425 -3.57 -4.74 -7.89
C GLY A 425 -2.74 -4.18 -6.73
N ASP A 426 -3.34 -4.08 -5.55
CA ASP A 426 -2.70 -3.53 -4.35
C ASP A 426 -1.97 -4.60 -3.52
N HIS A 427 -2.47 -5.84 -3.53
CA HIS A 427 -1.81 -6.98 -2.90
C HIS A 427 -2.22 -8.30 -3.56
N ALA A 428 -1.61 -9.39 -3.06
CA ALA A 428 -2.01 -10.73 -3.38
C ALA A 428 -2.99 -11.24 -2.32
N THR A 429 -4.14 -11.75 -2.77
CA THR A 429 -5.07 -12.57 -1.98
C THR A 429 -5.07 -13.99 -2.54
N PRO A 430 -4.09 -14.84 -2.16
CA PRO A 430 -4.04 -16.19 -2.68
C PRO A 430 -5.28 -16.98 -2.33
N ALA A 431 -5.79 -17.74 -3.30
CA ALA A 431 -6.84 -18.74 -3.13
C ALA A 431 -6.30 -20.00 -2.41
N PHE A 432 -5.43 -19.79 -1.41
CA PHE A 432 -4.75 -20.81 -0.65
C PHE A 432 -5.30 -20.85 0.79
N PRO A 433 -5.48 -22.04 1.40
CA PRO A 433 -6.01 -22.15 2.76
C PRO A 433 -5.27 -21.29 3.77
N GLU A 434 -6.02 -20.66 4.68
CA GLU A 434 -5.52 -19.86 5.82
C GLU A 434 -4.75 -18.58 5.50
N VAL A 435 -4.44 -18.29 4.23
CA VAL A 435 -3.83 -17.01 3.81
C VAL A 435 -4.92 -15.96 3.68
N ILE A 436 -4.74 -14.77 4.26
CA ILE A 436 -5.63 -13.62 4.04
C ILE A 436 -5.04 -12.83 2.88
N HIS A 437 -3.99 -12.05 3.15
CA HIS A 437 -3.13 -11.44 2.13
C HIS A 437 -1.73 -12.03 2.23
N SER A 438 -0.96 -11.99 1.16
CA SER A 438 0.45 -12.38 1.15
C SER A 438 1.36 -11.25 0.67
N GLY A 439 2.67 -11.43 0.87
CA GLY A 439 3.72 -10.51 0.38
C GLY A 439 4.25 -10.87 -1.00
N ASP A 440 3.46 -11.59 -1.79
CA ASP A 440 3.75 -11.96 -3.17
C ASP A 440 3.57 -10.72 -4.07
N PRO A 441 4.37 -10.55 -5.15
CA PRO A 441 4.25 -9.40 -6.03
C PRO A 441 2.98 -9.47 -6.90
N VAL A 442 2.52 -8.32 -7.39
CA VAL A 442 1.31 -8.19 -8.19
C VAL A 442 1.65 -7.78 -9.63
N PRO A 443 1.00 -8.32 -10.68
CA PRO A 443 1.23 -7.88 -12.06
C PRO A 443 0.98 -6.37 -12.23
N PHE A 444 1.81 -5.72 -13.04
CA PHE A 444 1.76 -4.29 -13.30
C PHE A 444 1.97 -4.02 -14.78
N VAL A 445 0.99 -3.42 -15.45
CA VAL A 445 1.08 -3.04 -16.86
C VAL A 445 0.73 -1.58 -17.06
N VAL A 446 1.54 -0.89 -17.86
CA VAL A 446 1.31 0.50 -18.30
C VAL A 446 1.24 0.52 -19.81
N ALA A 447 0.21 1.14 -20.37
CA ALA A 447 0.05 1.33 -21.81
C ALA A 447 -0.55 2.72 -22.11
N GLY A 448 -0.32 3.23 -23.31
CA GLY A 448 -0.81 4.54 -23.71
C GLY A 448 0.10 5.22 -24.73
N PRO A 449 -0.15 6.50 -25.05
CA PRO A 449 0.65 7.22 -26.03
C PRO A 449 2.12 7.31 -25.59
N GLY A 450 3.04 6.95 -26.49
CA GLY A 450 4.48 7.04 -26.24
C GLY A 450 5.06 5.93 -25.34
N VAL A 451 4.22 5.12 -24.68
CA VAL A 451 4.67 3.98 -23.88
C VAL A 451 5.30 2.93 -24.80
N ARG A 452 6.48 2.45 -24.41
CA ARG A 452 7.20 1.43 -25.17
C ARG A 452 6.63 0.05 -24.87
N ALA A 453 6.10 -0.62 -25.89
CA ALA A 453 5.77 -2.04 -25.81
C ALA A 453 7.03 -2.88 -25.54
N ASP A 454 6.99 -3.80 -24.58
CA ASP A 454 8.05 -4.78 -24.33
C ASP A 454 7.77 -6.13 -25.01
N ARG A 455 8.36 -7.23 -24.49
CA ARG A 455 8.21 -8.57 -25.08
C ARG A 455 7.07 -9.37 -24.45
N VAL A 456 6.51 -8.91 -23.34
CA VAL A 456 5.44 -9.59 -22.62
C VAL A 456 4.16 -9.53 -23.46
N ARG A 457 3.45 -10.66 -23.55
CA ARG A 457 2.23 -10.80 -24.38
C ARG A 457 1.02 -11.26 -23.60
N GLU A 458 1.21 -11.71 -22.38
CA GLU A 458 0.19 -12.34 -21.53
C GLU A 458 0.26 -11.70 -20.15
N PHE A 459 -0.90 -11.37 -19.58
CA PHE A 459 -0.98 -10.81 -18.24
C PHE A 459 -0.90 -11.91 -17.18
N GLY A 460 0.02 -11.79 -16.23
CA GLY A 460 0.25 -12.81 -15.21
C GLY A 460 1.43 -12.49 -14.32
N GLU A 461 1.50 -13.14 -13.16
CA GLU A 461 2.56 -12.89 -12.17
C GLU A 461 3.96 -13.20 -12.74
N SER A 462 4.14 -14.38 -13.33
CA SER A 462 5.43 -14.78 -13.90
C SER A 462 5.77 -14.03 -15.18
N THR A 463 4.80 -13.84 -16.08
CA THR A 463 5.02 -13.21 -17.39
C THR A 463 5.31 -11.72 -17.25
N CYS A 464 4.59 -10.99 -16.39
CA CYS A 464 4.85 -9.58 -16.18
C CYS A 464 6.18 -9.33 -15.44
N ALA A 465 6.68 -10.29 -14.65
CA ALA A 465 8.00 -10.18 -13.99
C ALA A 465 9.17 -10.11 -15.00
N ASP A 466 9.00 -10.65 -16.21
CA ASP A 466 9.97 -10.54 -17.31
C ASP A 466 9.91 -9.20 -18.07
N GLY A 467 8.94 -8.33 -17.71
CA GLY A 467 8.72 -7.05 -18.35
C GLY A 467 9.81 -6.02 -18.09
N ILE A 468 9.86 -4.97 -18.92
CA ILE A 468 10.93 -3.96 -18.87
C ILE A 468 10.94 -3.12 -17.58
N LEU A 469 9.82 -3.05 -16.87
CA LEU A 469 9.71 -2.36 -15.58
C LEU A 469 10.30 -3.19 -14.43
N GLY A 470 10.49 -4.50 -14.63
CA GLY A 470 11.06 -5.40 -13.63
C GLY A 470 10.23 -5.46 -12.35
N HIS A 471 10.90 -5.35 -11.19
CA HIS A 471 10.27 -5.43 -9.88
C HIS A 471 10.23 -4.05 -9.21
N LEU A 472 9.03 -3.48 -9.14
CA LEU A 472 8.73 -2.19 -8.54
C LEU A 472 8.31 -2.36 -7.07
N ARG A 473 8.42 -1.27 -6.31
CA ARG A 473 7.79 -1.10 -5.00
C ARG A 473 6.65 -0.07 -5.11
N GLY A 474 5.77 -0.03 -4.12
CA GLY A 474 4.67 0.94 -4.05
C GLY A 474 5.11 2.37 -4.40
N PRO A 475 6.16 2.93 -3.76
CA PRO A 475 6.61 4.29 -4.04
C PRO A 475 7.11 4.53 -5.47
N ASP A 476 7.37 3.47 -6.24
CA ASP A 476 7.81 3.59 -7.64
C ASP A 476 6.64 3.78 -8.61
N MET A 477 5.38 3.46 -8.21
CA MET A 477 4.22 3.52 -9.11
C MET A 477 4.01 4.92 -9.68
N MET A 478 3.86 5.94 -8.83
CA MET A 478 3.62 7.30 -9.30
C MET A 478 4.76 7.84 -10.18
N PRO A 479 6.05 7.72 -9.81
CA PRO A 479 7.16 8.06 -10.71
C PRO A 479 7.09 7.39 -12.09
N VAL A 480 6.76 6.10 -12.15
CA VAL A 480 6.63 5.37 -13.43
C VAL A 480 5.48 5.93 -14.27
N LEU A 481 4.31 6.16 -13.67
CA LEU A 481 3.13 6.70 -14.37
C LEU A 481 3.34 8.14 -14.82
N LEU A 482 3.94 8.98 -13.97
CA LEU A 482 4.28 10.36 -14.29
C LEU A 482 5.31 10.45 -15.41
N ASN A 483 6.32 9.59 -15.40
CA ASN A 483 7.29 9.49 -16.49
C ASN A 483 6.62 9.09 -17.81
N ALA A 484 5.73 8.09 -17.80
CA ALA A 484 4.96 7.70 -18.98
C ALA A 484 4.03 8.82 -19.47
N ALA A 485 3.56 9.70 -18.58
CA ALA A 485 2.65 10.80 -18.89
C ALA A 485 3.35 12.12 -19.30
N ASP A 486 4.66 12.08 -19.57
CA ASP A 486 5.50 13.25 -19.86
C ASP A 486 5.54 14.30 -18.73
N ARG A 487 5.42 13.84 -17.47
CA ARG A 487 5.46 14.65 -16.24
C ARG A 487 6.61 14.30 -15.26
N PRO A 488 7.78 13.76 -15.69
CA PRO A 488 8.81 13.38 -14.73
C PRO A 488 9.34 14.59 -13.97
N LEU A 489 9.52 14.47 -12.66
CA LEU A 489 10.28 15.45 -11.91
C LEU A 489 11.78 15.32 -12.23
N PHE A 490 12.42 16.41 -12.66
CA PHE A 490 13.87 16.43 -12.84
C PHE A 490 14.55 16.43 -11.46
N LEU A 491 15.13 15.29 -11.07
CA LEU A 491 15.87 15.12 -9.82
C LEU A 491 17.12 16.03 -9.82
N GLY A 492 17.05 17.12 -9.06
CA GLY A 492 18.03 18.21 -9.07
C GLY A 492 17.38 19.58 -9.21
N SER A 493 16.16 19.63 -9.73
CA SER A 493 15.31 20.81 -9.62
C SER A 493 14.64 20.88 -8.24
N ARG A 494 14.20 22.09 -7.85
CA ARG A 494 13.35 22.34 -6.67
C ARG A 494 12.16 23.21 -7.10
N PRO A 495 11.24 22.67 -7.91
CA PRO A 495 10.21 23.48 -8.56
C PRO A 495 9.00 23.78 -7.66
N THR A 496 8.93 23.15 -6.49
CA THR A 496 7.80 23.24 -5.55
C THR A 496 8.31 23.29 -4.10
N PRO A 497 7.62 24.01 -3.18
CA PRO A 497 7.93 23.97 -1.76
C PRO A 497 7.43 22.69 -1.07
N PHE A 498 6.60 21.88 -1.72
CA PHE A 498 6.05 20.65 -1.16
C PHE A 498 7.08 19.53 -1.19
N ASP A 499 7.32 18.91 -0.03
CA ASP A 499 8.26 17.79 0.11
C ASP A 499 7.71 16.51 -0.55
N GLY A 500 8.62 15.64 -1.00
CA GLY A 500 8.27 14.34 -1.59
C GLY A 500 7.55 14.42 -2.94
N ALA A 501 7.75 15.49 -3.72
CA ALA A 501 7.18 15.57 -5.05
C ALA A 501 7.78 14.52 -6.00
N ASP A 502 6.93 13.81 -6.73
CA ASP A 502 7.34 12.81 -7.75
C ASP A 502 7.14 13.33 -9.18
N GLY A 503 6.28 14.33 -9.36
CA GLY A 503 5.91 14.92 -10.64
C GLY A 503 6.26 16.40 -10.73
N TYR A 504 6.32 16.92 -11.95
CA TYR A 504 6.44 18.37 -12.13
C TYR A 504 5.14 19.06 -11.62
N PRO A 505 5.24 20.08 -10.76
CA PRO A 505 4.06 20.67 -10.12
C PRO A 505 3.14 21.35 -11.14
N SER A 506 1.83 21.21 -10.93
CA SER A 506 0.81 22.01 -11.63
C SER A 506 0.58 23.37 -10.96
N ILE A 507 0.88 23.47 -9.67
CA ILE A 507 0.76 24.69 -8.87
C ILE A 507 2.10 25.43 -8.95
N LEU A 508 2.15 26.46 -9.78
CA LEU A 508 3.30 27.33 -9.95
C LEU A 508 2.86 28.78 -9.74
N GLU A 509 3.64 29.54 -8.98
CA GLU A 509 3.44 30.98 -8.78
C GLU A 509 4.36 31.75 -9.74
N PRO A 510 3.84 32.24 -10.89
CA PRO A 510 4.66 33.04 -11.79
C PRO A 510 4.97 34.39 -11.13
N LEU A 511 6.20 34.88 -11.34
CA LEU A 511 6.51 36.28 -11.09
C LEU A 511 5.77 37.11 -12.14
N VAL A 512 4.76 37.89 -11.70
CA VAL A 512 3.92 38.74 -12.55
C VAL A 512 4.59 40.09 -12.81
#